data_AF-A0A3D2B7I8-F1
#
_entry.id   AF-A0A3D2B7I8-F1
#
_cell.length_a   1.000
_cell.length_b   1.000
_cell.length_c   1.000
_cell.angle_alpha   90.00
_cell.angle_beta   90.00
_cell.angle_gamma   90.00
#
_symmetry.space_group_name_H-M   'P 1'
#
loop_
_entity.id
_entity.type
_entity.pdbx_description
1 polymer ?
#
loop_
_entity_poly.entity_id
_entity_poly.type
_entity_poly.pdbx_seq_one_letter_code
_entity_poly.pdbx_strand_id
1 'polypeptide(L)'
;MVGCTLPVEQFYNSGDASQPVNLTRIQAKKDNLMGGCTNAYGAYEPPVIMSVTVYPEALPAYYYCATREEGNQSYPEEHKTLVVDLGEFTADYAIISTGDEIVDFSTHEHGIHLMVSHFRTLLARERHIEDVQSMPDSDVKAVISRGYIGSSLETPQAIAARIDVSDLVTEAAEYLNNMLQADTAGKGLLVTQCVAGGMLLKECGVLDGLRLEFGKYPTLSLFFELA
;
A
#
# COMPACT_ATOMS: atom_id res chain seq x y z
N MET A 1 -12.04 1.33 -22.26
CA MET A 1 -10.63 0.92 -22.11
C MET A 1 -10.34 0.86 -20.63
N VAL A 2 -9.72 -0.22 -20.14
CA VAL A 2 -9.36 -0.41 -18.74
C VAL A 2 -7.85 -0.62 -18.65
N GLY A 3 -7.19 0.10 -17.75
CA GLY A 3 -5.84 -0.21 -17.29
C GLY A 3 -5.92 -1.04 -16.02
N CYS A 4 -5.17 -2.13 -15.93
CA CYS A 4 -5.03 -2.89 -14.70
C CYS A 4 -3.57 -3.26 -14.47
N THR A 5 -3.27 -3.79 -13.29
CA THR A 5 -1.92 -4.18 -12.90
C THR A 5 -1.79 -5.69 -12.70
N LEU A 6 -0.56 -6.17 -12.74
CA LEU A 6 -0.15 -7.50 -12.27
C LEU A 6 1.07 -7.35 -11.36
N PRO A 7 1.19 -8.18 -10.31
CA PRO A 7 2.40 -8.21 -9.49
C PRO A 7 3.65 -8.31 -10.35
N VAL A 8 4.71 -7.61 -9.95
CA VAL A 8 5.94 -7.49 -10.77
C VAL A 8 6.51 -8.88 -11.07
N GLU A 9 6.48 -9.80 -10.11
CA GLU A 9 6.89 -11.21 -10.26
C GLU A 9 6.01 -12.03 -11.22
N GLN A 10 4.78 -11.60 -11.46
CA GLN A 10 3.88 -12.23 -12.43
C GLN A 10 3.95 -11.56 -13.81
N PHE A 11 4.36 -10.29 -13.85
CA PHE A 11 4.51 -9.53 -15.09
C PHE A 11 5.84 -9.86 -15.78
N TYR A 12 6.93 -9.98 -15.02
CA TYR A 12 8.26 -10.32 -15.53
C TYR A 12 8.62 -11.77 -15.24
N ASN A 13 9.27 -12.46 -16.18
CA ASN A 13 9.82 -13.79 -15.94
C ASN A 13 11.19 -13.65 -15.27
N SER A 14 11.28 -13.97 -13.98
CA SER A 14 12.56 -14.03 -13.28
C SER A 14 13.48 -15.07 -13.94
N GLY A 15 14.63 -14.64 -14.48
CA GLY A 15 15.69 -15.55 -14.95
C GLY A 15 15.67 -15.96 -16.43
N ASP A 16 14.71 -15.48 -17.24
CA ASP A 16 14.73 -15.68 -18.70
C ASP A 16 14.95 -14.35 -19.43
N ALA A 17 16.21 -14.01 -19.68
CA ALA A 17 16.58 -12.79 -20.40
C ALA A 17 16.08 -12.76 -21.85
N SER A 18 15.68 -13.89 -22.43
CA SER A 18 15.14 -13.97 -23.79
C SER A 18 13.64 -13.67 -23.85
N GLN A 19 12.94 -13.83 -22.72
CA GLN A 19 11.51 -13.52 -22.57
C GLN A 19 11.28 -12.82 -21.22
N PRO A 20 11.77 -11.58 -21.05
CA PRO A 20 11.70 -10.90 -19.76
C PRO A 20 10.26 -10.61 -19.33
N VAL A 21 9.30 -10.56 -20.26
CA VAL A 21 7.88 -10.27 -20.00
C VAL A 21 7.02 -11.53 -20.14
N ASN A 22 6.19 -11.80 -19.13
CA ASN A 22 5.29 -12.94 -19.10
C ASN A 22 3.99 -12.67 -19.88
N LEU A 23 4.08 -12.76 -21.21
CA LEU A 23 2.94 -12.51 -22.11
C LEU A 23 1.75 -13.45 -21.83
N THR A 24 2.00 -14.67 -21.37
CA THR A 24 0.95 -15.64 -21.01
C THR A 24 0.12 -15.17 -19.82
N ARG A 25 0.77 -14.71 -18.73
CA ARG A 25 0.07 -14.16 -17.56
C ARG A 25 -0.68 -12.88 -17.89
N ILE A 26 -0.06 -12.00 -18.69
CA ILE A 26 -0.69 -10.77 -19.17
C ILE A 26 -1.95 -11.09 -19.97
N GLN A 27 -1.89 -12.05 -20.89
CA GLN A 27 -3.04 -12.42 -21.69
C GLN A 27 -4.15 -13.06 -20.83
N ALA A 28 -3.79 -13.94 -19.90
CA ALA A 28 -4.76 -14.53 -18.97
C ALA A 28 -5.50 -13.47 -18.14
N LYS A 29 -4.80 -12.42 -17.67
CA LYS A 29 -5.41 -11.29 -16.95
C LYS A 29 -6.37 -10.50 -17.85
N LYS A 30 -5.98 -10.24 -19.10
CA LYS A 30 -6.85 -9.58 -20.09
C LYS A 30 -8.11 -10.38 -20.35
N ASP A 31 -7.96 -11.68 -20.61
CA ASP A 31 -9.08 -12.58 -20.92
C ASP A 31 -10.05 -12.69 -19.74
N ASN A 32 -9.52 -12.75 -18.51
CA ASN A 32 -10.34 -12.75 -17.30
C ASN A 32 -11.22 -11.49 -17.19
N LEU A 33 -10.65 -10.30 -17.42
CA LEU A 33 -11.39 -9.04 -17.35
C LEU A 33 -12.35 -8.86 -18.53
N MET A 34 -11.97 -9.30 -19.72
CA MET A 34 -12.84 -9.25 -20.91
C MET A 34 -13.92 -10.33 -20.93
N GLY A 35 -13.89 -11.30 -20.02
CA GLY A 35 -14.86 -12.40 -19.91
C GLY A 35 -16.30 -11.97 -19.59
N GLY A 36 -16.53 -10.68 -19.35
CA GLY A 36 -17.83 -10.11 -19.06
C GLY A 36 -18.25 -10.24 -17.60
N CYS A 37 -19.24 -9.46 -17.21
CA CYS A 37 -19.84 -9.55 -15.88
C CYS A 37 -21.36 -9.61 -16.00
N THR A 38 -22.03 -10.12 -14.96
CA THR A 38 -23.49 -10.10 -14.87
C THR A 38 -23.91 -9.15 -13.77
N ASN A 39 -24.93 -8.33 -14.02
CA ASN A 39 -25.49 -7.48 -12.99
C ASN A 39 -26.29 -8.33 -11.99
N ALA A 40 -25.86 -8.32 -10.72
CA ALA A 40 -26.47 -9.12 -9.66
C ALA A 40 -27.97 -8.85 -9.47
N TYR A 41 -28.43 -7.63 -9.79
CA TYR A 41 -29.83 -7.23 -9.63
C TYR A 41 -30.58 -7.10 -10.96
N GLY A 42 -29.93 -7.41 -12.09
CA GLY A 42 -30.54 -7.42 -13.44
C GLY A 42 -31.10 -6.07 -13.93
N ALA A 43 -30.95 -4.99 -13.16
CA ALA A 43 -31.58 -3.71 -13.44
C ALA A 43 -30.92 -2.92 -14.60
N TYR A 44 -29.67 -3.25 -14.92
CA TYR A 44 -28.90 -2.59 -15.97
C TYR A 44 -28.07 -3.61 -16.75
N GLU A 45 -27.90 -3.36 -18.05
CA GLU A 45 -26.95 -4.11 -18.86
C GLU A 45 -25.54 -4.00 -18.26
N PRO A 46 -24.80 -5.12 -18.18
CA PRO A 46 -23.45 -5.09 -17.63
C PRO A 46 -22.52 -4.29 -18.53
N PRO A 47 -21.56 -3.54 -17.96
CA PRO A 47 -20.57 -2.81 -18.74
C PRO A 47 -19.73 -3.77 -19.57
N VAL A 48 -19.48 -3.41 -20.83
CA VAL A 48 -18.63 -4.18 -21.74
C VAL A 48 -17.22 -3.56 -21.76
N ILE A 49 -16.22 -4.33 -21.33
CA ILE A 49 -14.82 -3.92 -21.37
C ILE A 49 -14.30 -4.12 -22.80
N MET A 50 -14.14 -3.02 -23.53
CA MET A 50 -13.70 -3.03 -24.94
C MET A 50 -12.22 -3.37 -25.13
N SER A 51 -11.37 -3.03 -24.15
CA SER A 51 -9.93 -3.26 -24.22
C SER A 51 -9.30 -3.19 -22.84
N VAL A 52 -8.26 -4.00 -22.64
CA VAL A 52 -7.48 -4.09 -21.39
C VAL A 52 -5.99 -3.90 -21.69
N THR A 53 -5.37 -2.96 -21.00
CA THR A 53 -3.91 -2.82 -20.92
C THR A 53 -3.45 -3.25 -19.53
N VAL A 54 -2.44 -4.10 -19.47
CA VAL A 54 -1.87 -4.59 -18.21
C VAL A 54 -0.51 -3.93 -18.03
N TYR A 55 -0.30 -3.34 -16.86
CA TYR A 55 0.97 -2.77 -16.43
C TYR A 55 1.56 -3.65 -15.31
N PRO A 56 2.88 -3.70 -15.11
CA PRO A 56 3.40 -4.24 -13.87
C PRO A 56 2.98 -3.32 -12.73
N GLU A 57 2.76 -3.89 -11.54
CA GLU A 57 2.65 -3.14 -10.30
C GLU A 57 3.93 -2.31 -10.07
N ALA A 58 3.88 -1.35 -9.15
CA ALA A 58 4.92 -0.34 -8.93
C ALA A 58 5.16 0.70 -10.05
N LEU A 59 5.22 0.34 -11.34
CA LEU A 59 5.52 1.31 -12.42
C LEU A 59 4.51 2.48 -12.50
N PRO A 60 3.17 2.26 -12.49
CA PRO A 60 2.21 3.36 -12.51
C PRO A 60 2.37 4.33 -11.33
N ALA A 61 2.69 3.80 -10.14
CA ALA A 61 2.93 4.59 -8.94
C ALA A 61 4.20 5.43 -9.06
N TYR A 62 5.29 4.84 -9.58
CA TYR A 62 6.52 5.56 -9.90
C TYR A 62 6.27 6.69 -10.91
N TYR A 63 5.62 6.43 -12.04
CA TYR A 63 5.32 7.47 -13.03
C TYR A 63 4.44 8.58 -12.46
N TYR A 64 3.41 8.23 -11.70
CA TYR A 64 2.56 9.20 -11.02
C TYR A 64 3.38 10.15 -10.14
N CYS A 65 4.36 9.62 -9.39
CA CYS A 65 5.24 10.40 -8.54
C CYS A 65 6.30 11.20 -9.32
N ALA A 66 6.93 10.61 -10.33
CA ALA A 66 7.97 11.24 -11.14
C ALA A 66 7.42 12.41 -11.98
N THR A 67 6.15 12.35 -12.40
CA THR A 67 5.56 13.33 -13.33
C THR A 67 4.66 14.38 -12.69
N ARG A 68 4.31 14.27 -11.39
CA ARG A 68 3.44 15.25 -10.70
C ARG A 68 4.13 16.60 -10.60
N GLU A 69 3.46 17.70 -10.98
CA GLU A 69 4.03 19.05 -10.91
C GLU A 69 4.53 19.48 -9.51
N GLU A 70 3.91 18.97 -8.43
CA GLU A 70 4.35 19.17 -7.03
C GLU A 70 5.51 18.24 -6.60
N GLY A 71 5.75 17.14 -7.31
CA GLY A 71 6.83 16.17 -7.09
C GLY A 71 7.99 16.25 -8.09
N ASN A 72 7.80 16.97 -9.21
CA ASN A 72 8.70 17.08 -10.35
C ASN A 72 9.94 17.96 -10.06
N GLN A 73 10.07 18.52 -8.85
CA GLN A 73 11.16 19.44 -8.52
C GLN A 73 12.37 18.79 -7.84
N SER A 74 12.42 17.47 -7.65
CA SER A 74 13.50 16.87 -6.85
C SER A 74 13.99 15.49 -7.32
N TYR A 75 13.59 15.00 -8.49
CA TYR A 75 14.20 13.79 -9.05
C TYR A 75 15.59 14.12 -9.61
N PRO A 76 16.69 13.52 -9.08
CA PRO A 76 18.00 13.68 -9.67
C PRO A 76 18.04 13.09 -11.09
N GLU A 77 18.90 13.62 -11.97
CA GLU A 77 19.10 13.07 -13.31
C GLU A 77 19.44 11.57 -13.26
N GLU A 78 20.29 11.17 -12.31
CA GLU A 78 20.60 9.78 -12.01
C GLU A 78 20.02 9.36 -10.67
N HIS A 79 19.09 8.39 -10.67
CA HIS A 79 18.47 7.91 -9.46
C HIS A 79 18.08 6.43 -9.54
N LYS A 80 17.81 5.87 -8.36
CA LYS A 80 17.09 4.63 -8.18
C LYS A 80 15.98 4.87 -7.15
N THR A 81 14.79 4.40 -7.47
CA THR A 81 13.59 4.57 -6.66
C THR A 81 13.11 3.22 -6.21
N LEU A 82 12.92 3.05 -4.90
CA LEU A 82 12.18 1.91 -4.38
C LEU A 82 10.70 2.28 -4.38
N VAL A 83 9.90 1.46 -5.03
CA VAL A 83 8.44 1.52 -4.92
C VAL A 83 8.00 0.41 -3.99
N VAL A 84 7.08 0.73 -3.07
CA VAL A 84 6.52 -0.20 -2.11
C VAL A 84 5.01 -0.16 -2.24
N ASP A 85 4.45 -1.06 -3.05
CA ASP A 85 3.00 -1.20 -3.17
C ASP A 85 2.48 -2.06 -2.02
N LEU A 86 1.94 -1.40 -1.00
CA LEU A 86 1.41 -2.04 0.19
C LEU A 86 -0.08 -2.35 0.02
N GLY A 87 -0.37 -3.63 -0.20
CA GLY A 87 -1.72 -4.17 -0.26
C GLY A 87 -2.25 -4.68 1.08
N GLU A 88 -3.45 -5.26 1.02
CA GLU A 88 -4.07 -5.88 2.20
C GLU A 88 -3.23 -7.06 2.72
N PHE A 89 -2.73 -7.88 1.80
CA PHE A 89 -2.04 -9.14 2.12
C PHE A 89 -0.57 -9.15 1.74
N THR A 90 -0.18 -8.36 0.74
CA THR A 90 1.19 -8.33 0.22
C THR A 90 1.80 -6.95 0.31
N ALA A 91 3.12 -6.92 0.31
CA ALA A 91 3.93 -5.74 0.01
C ALA A 91 4.80 -6.08 -1.21
N ASP A 92 4.58 -5.36 -2.30
CA ASP A 92 5.28 -5.55 -3.56
C ASP A 92 6.34 -4.46 -3.73
N TYR A 93 7.59 -4.89 -3.92
CA TYR A 93 8.76 -4.03 -4.00
C TYR A 93 9.31 -4.02 -5.41
N ALA A 94 9.68 -2.84 -5.90
CA ALA A 94 10.44 -2.70 -7.13
C ALA A 94 11.47 -1.59 -7.02
N ILE A 95 12.69 -1.82 -7.50
CA ILE A 95 13.70 -0.78 -7.68
C ILE A 95 13.70 -0.39 -9.15
N ILE A 96 13.42 0.89 -9.42
CA ILE A 96 13.39 1.45 -10.76
C ILE A 96 14.54 2.46 -10.89
N SER A 97 15.40 2.32 -11.90
CA SER A 97 16.44 3.32 -12.21
C SER A 97 15.97 4.36 -13.22
N THR A 98 16.77 5.41 -13.39
CA THR A 98 16.62 6.38 -14.48
C THR A 98 16.32 5.69 -15.81
N GLY A 99 15.33 6.18 -16.56
CA GLY A 99 14.90 5.59 -17.83
C GLY A 99 13.85 4.49 -17.72
N ASP A 100 13.21 4.35 -16.55
CA ASP A 100 12.07 3.46 -16.30
C ASP A 100 12.45 1.96 -16.33
N GLU A 101 13.71 1.65 -16.02
CA GLU A 101 14.24 0.29 -15.99
C GLU A 101 14.06 -0.34 -14.60
N ILE A 102 13.46 -1.54 -14.54
CA ILE A 102 13.35 -2.31 -13.30
C ILE A 102 14.65 -3.05 -13.04
N VAL A 103 15.30 -2.71 -11.93
CA VAL A 103 16.61 -3.24 -11.50
C VAL A 103 16.45 -4.46 -10.60
N ASP A 104 15.45 -4.44 -9.73
CA ASP A 104 15.16 -5.51 -8.75
C ASP A 104 13.69 -5.46 -8.37
N PHE A 105 13.13 -6.59 -7.94
CA PHE A 105 11.77 -6.68 -7.44
C PHE A 105 11.60 -7.87 -6.48
N SER A 106 10.65 -7.75 -5.55
CA SER A 106 10.26 -8.86 -4.67
C SER A 106 8.85 -8.66 -4.13
N THR A 107 8.15 -9.75 -3.83
CA THR A 107 6.85 -9.71 -3.15
C THR A 107 6.95 -10.40 -1.79
N HIS A 108 6.42 -9.76 -0.75
CA HIS A 108 6.40 -10.29 0.62
C HIS A 108 4.96 -10.34 1.14
N GLU A 109 4.64 -11.33 1.99
CA GLU A 109 3.31 -11.47 2.62
C GLU A 109 3.12 -10.52 3.83
N HIS A 110 3.67 -9.30 3.74
CA HIS A 110 3.64 -8.29 4.80
C HIS A 110 2.64 -7.16 4.52
N GLY A 111 1.36 -7.49 4.37
CA GLY A 111 0.29 -6.53 4.12
C GLY A 111 -0.33 -5.89 5.37
N ILE A 112 -1.28 -4.96 5.15
CA ILE A 112 -2.06 -4.26 6.19
C ILE A 112 -2.74 -5.21 7.18
N HIS A 113 -3.14 -6.41 6.75
CA HIS A 113 -3.76 -7.40 7.62
C HIS A 113 -2.91 -7.76 8.85
N LEU A 114 -1.57 -7.69 8.76
CA LEU A 114 -0.67 -7.93 9.90
C LEU A 114 -0.75 -6.81 10.94
N MET A 115 -0.80 -5.54 10.49
CA MET A 115 -1.04 -4.40 11.38
C MET A 115 -2.38 -4.54 12.08
N VAL A 116 -3.44 -4.88 11.35
CA VAL A 116 -4.79 -5.05 11.92
C VAL A 116 -4.81 -6.19 12.95
N SER A 117 -4.16 -7.31 12.64
CA SER A 117 -4.05 -8.46 13.55
C SER A 117 -3.26 -8.10 14.82
N HIS A 118 -2.17 -7.36 14.68
CA HIS A 118 -1.39 -6.87 15.81
C HIS A 118 -2.19 -5.89 16.67
N PHE A 119 -2.87 -4.93 16.05
CA PHE A 119 -3.73 -3.96 16.74
C PHE A 119 -4.86 -4.63 17.55
N ARG A 120 -5.49 -5.69 17.01
CA ARG A 120 -6.47 -6.49 17.78
C ARG A 120 -5.85 -7.10 19.04
N THR A 121 -4.61 -7.60 18.93
CA THR A 121 -3.87 -8.14 20.07
C THR A 121 -3.61 -7.05 21.12
N LEU A 122 -3.22 -5.85 20.70
CA LEU A 122 -3.02 -4.70 21.59
C LEU A 122 -4.31 -4.26 22.26
N LEU A 123 -5.43 -4.17 21.53
CA LEU A 123 -6.73 -3.80 22.10
C LEU A 123 -7.21 -4.79 23.16
N ALA A 124 -7.07 -6.09 22.92
CA ALA A 124 -7.42 -7.11 23.90
C ALA A 124 -6.54 -7.03 25.16
N ARG A 125 -5.23 -6.81 24.97
CA ARG A 125 -4.23 -6.79 26.05
C ARG A 125 -4.29 -5.51 26.89
N GLU A 126 -4.32 -4.35 26.24
CA GLU A 126 -4.08 -3.03 26.86
C GLU A 126 -5.36 -2.24 27.14
N ARG A 127 -6.49 -2.61 26.51
CA ARG A 127 -7.80 -1.96 26.72
C ARG A 127 -8.88 -2.94 27.18
N HIS A 128 -8.53 -4.22 27.35
CA HIS A 128 -9.42 -5.28 27.83
C HIS A 128 -10.75 -5.37 27.06
N ILE A 129 -10.71 -5.15 25.75
CA ILE A 129 -11.88 -5.30 24.88
C ILE A 129 -12.06 -6.79 24.56
N GLU A 130 -12.93 -7.45 25.33
CA GLU A 130 -13.12 -8.92 25.31
C GLU A 130 -13.55 -9.47 23.93
N ASP A 131 -14.34 -8.71 23.17
CA ASP A 131 -14.88 -9.15 21.88
C ASP A 131 -14.09 -8.67 20.65
N VAL A 132 -12.91 -8.07 20.84
CA VAL A 132 -12.18 -7.44 19.73
C VAL A 132 -11.80 -8.43 18.63
N GLN A 133 -11.65 -9.72 18.95
CA GLN A 133 -11.32 -10.76 17.96
C GLN A 133 -12.51 -11.12 17.06
N SER A 134 -13.73 -10.85 17.51
CA SER A 134 -14.96 -11.10 16.73
C SER A 134 -15.39 -9.90 15.88
N MET A 135 -14.80 -8.73 16.11
CA MET A 135 -15.10 -7.53 15.33
C MET A 135 -14.78 -7.74 13.84
N PRO A 136 -15.62 -7.28 12.90
CA PRO A 136 -15.27 -7.23 11.48
C PRO A 136 -14.01 -6.39 11.22
N ASP A 137 -13.18 -6.78 10.24
CA ASP A 137 -11.98 -6.00 9.88
C ASP A 137 -12.29 -4.56 9.48
N SER A 138 -13.45 -4.33 8.84
CA SER A 138 -13.92 -2.98 8.50
C SER A 138 -14.07 -2.09 9.73
N ASP A 139 -14.55 -2.65 10.84
CA ASP A 139 -14.80 -1.90 12.07
C ASP A 139 -13.50 -1.60 12.78
N VAL A 140 -12.57 -2.56 12.81
CA VAL A 140 -11.22 -2.36 13.34
C VAL A 140 -10.46 -1.31 12.54
N LYS A 141 -10.50 -1.37 11.21
CA LYS A 141 -9.91 -0.34 10.34
C LYS A 141 -10.54 1.04 10.56
N ALA A 142 -11.85 1.10 10.81
CA ALA A 142 -12.51 2.35 11.13
C ALA A 142 -12.07 2.91 12.51
N VAL A 143 -11.80 2.06 13.50
CA VAL A 143 -11.19 2.47 14.78
C VAL A 143 -9.77 2.98 14.56
N ILE A 144 -8.93 2.25 13.82
CA ILE A 144 -7.56 2.67 13.48
C ILE A 144 -7.57 4.04 12.81
N SER A 145 -8.42 4.25 11.81
CA SER A 145 -8.51 5.52 11.08
C SER A 145 -8.99 6.69 11.97
N ARG A 146 -9.81 6.42 12.98
CA ARG A 146 -10.32 7.46 13.89
C ARG A 146 -9.39 7.73 15.08
N GLY A 147 -8.56 6.76 15.47
CA GLY A 147 -7.72 6.82 16.67
C GLY A 147 -8.48 6.63 17.99
N TYR A 148 -9.77 6.27 17.96
CA TYR A 148 -10.56 6.04 19.17
C TYR A 148 -11.68 5.00 18.97
N ILE A 149 -12.12 4.40 20.08
CA ILE A 149 -13.33 3.57 20.18
C ILE A 149 -14.46 4.41 20.76
N GLY A 150 -15.66 4.30 20.20
CA GLY A 150 -16.86 4.99 20.66
C GLY A 150 -17.60 5.71 19.54
N SER A 151 -18.52 6.59 19.92
CA SER A 151 -19.37 7.32 18.96
C SER A 151 -18.58 8.36 18.17
N SER A 152 -18.85 8.44 16.87
CA SER A 152 -18.34 9.48 15.97
C SER A 152 -19.09 10.82 16.08
N LEU A 153 -20.09 10.92 16.96
CA LEU A 153 -20.81 12.18 17.18
C LEU A 153 -19.90 13.18 17.89
N GLU A 154 -19.92 14.43 17.45
CA GLU A 154 -19.13 15.53 18.02
C GLU A 154 -19.84 16.24 19.19
N THR A 155 -20.61 15.48 19.99
CA THR A 155 -21.23 16.02 21.22
C THR A 155 -20.26 15.89 22.39
N PRO A 156 -20.25 16.80 23.37
CA PRO A 156 -19.35 16.71 24.52
C PRO A 156 -19.45 15.37 25.26
N GLN A 157 -20.65 14.82 25.39
CA GLN A 157 -20.90 13.53 26.03
C GLN A 157 -20.30 12.37 25.24
N ALA A 158 -20.47 12.37 23.91
CA ALA A 158 -19.89 11.36 23.03
C ALA A 158 -18.35 11.43 23.06
N ILE A 159 -17.76 12.62 22.99
CA ILE A 159 -16.31 12.82 23.05
C ILE A 159 -15.74 12.33 24.39
N ALA A 160 -16.38 12.68 25.52
CA ALA A 160 -15.94 12.26 26.84
C ALA A 160 -16.04 10.73 27.07
N ALA A 161 -16.87 10.03 26.30
CA ALA A 161 -17.03 8.58 26.35
C ALA A 161 -16.11 7.81 25.38
N ARG A 162 -15.31 8.51 24.55
CA ARG A 162 -14.37 7.87 23.63
C ARG A 162 -13.20 7.28 24.42
N ILE A 163 -12.73 6.12 23.97
CA ILE A 163 -11.48 5.51 24.44
C ILE A 163 -10.42 5.82 23.39
N ASP A 164 -9.42 6.61 23.77
CA ASP A 164 -8.28 6.88 22.89
C ASP A 164 -7.41 5.62 22.74
N VAL A 165 -7.07 5.31 21.50
CA VAL A 165 -6.24 4.17 21.11
C VAL A 165 -5.14 4.58 20.12
N SER A 166 -4.90 5.89 19.97
CA SER A 166 -3.92 6.43 19.03
C SER A 166 -2.50 5.89 19.30
N ASP A 167 -2.16 5.67 20.56
CA ASP A 167 -0.91 5.02 20.99
C ASP A 167 -0.77 3.59 20.45
N LEU A 168 -1.85 2.81 20.52
CA LEU A 168 -1.88 1.43 20.01
C LEU A 168 -1.87 1.38 18.49
N VAL A 169 -2.46 2.38 17.82
CA VAL A 169 -2.38 2.53 16.37
C VAL A 169 -0.93 2.75 15.95
N THR A 170 -0.21 3.64 16.65
CA THR A 170 1.22 3.89 16.40
C THR A 170 2.05 2.62 16.63
N GLU A 171 1.84 1.88 17.72
CA GLU A 171 2.58 0.63 17.97
C GLU A 171 2.31 -0.43 16.88
N ALA A 172 1.06 -0.57 16.43
CA ALA A 172 0.72 -1.48 15.34
C ALA A 172 1.32 -1.06 14.00
N ALA A 173 1.41 0.25 13.74
CA ALA A 173 2.07 0.80 12.57
C ALA A 173 3.58 0.52 12.60
N GLU A 174 4.23 0.74 13.74
CA GLU A 174 5.65 0.46 13.95
C GLU A 174 5.95 -1.03 13.77
N TYR A 175 5.06 -1.91 14.25
CA TYR A 175 5.17 -3.35 14.02
C TYR A 175 5.22 -3.70 12.53
N LEU A 176 4.30 -3.18 11.72
CA LEU A 176 4.32 -3.40 10.26
C LEU A 176 5.54 -2.77 9.62
N ASN A 177 5.86 -1.54 9.99
CA ASN A 177 7.02 -0.81 9.48
C ASN A 177 8.33 -1.58 9.68
N ASN A 178 8.53 -2.20 10.86
CA ASN A 178 9.73 -2.99 11.15
C ASN A 178 9.86 -4.20 10.21
N MET A 179 8.74 -4.83 9.84
CA MET A 179 8.75 -5.92 8.86
C MET A 179 9.10 -5.40 7.46
N LEU A 180 8.48 -4.30 7.02
CA LEU A 180 8.76 -3.70 5.72
C LEU A 180 10.22 -3.23 5.61
N GLN A 181 10.79 -2.68 6.69
CA GLN A 181 12.19 -2.31 6.75
C GLN A 181 13.09 -3.55 6.62
N ALA A 182 12.78 -4.64 7.31
CA ALA A 182 13.54 -5.88 7.22
C ALA A 182 13.57 -6.45 5.79
N ASP A 183 12.47 -6.37 5.04
CA ASP A 183 12.42 -6.81 3.63
C ASP A 183 13.32 -5.99 2.71
N THR A 184 13.57 -4.73 3.08
CA THR A 184 14.44 -3.82 2.34
C THR A 184 15.88 -3.82 2.85
N ALA A 185 16.15 -4.51 3.96
CA ALA A 185 17.48 -4.57 4.58
C ALA A 185 18.48 -5.24 3.61
N GLY A 186 19.57 -4.54 3.32
CA GLY A 186 20.58 -5.00 2.35
C GLY A 186 20.33 -4.58 0.90
N LYS A 187 19.17 -3.99 0.57
CA LYS A 187 18.93 -3.37 -0.75
C LYS A 187 19.64 -2.01 -0.93
N GLY A 188 20.37 -1.56 0.11
CA GLY A 188 21.54 -0.68 0.04
C GLY A 188 21.37 0.70 -0.60
N LEU A 189 21.34 1.75 0.24
CA LEU A 189 21.85 3.12 0.00
C LEU A 189 21.33 3.96 -1.21
N LEU A 190 20.49 3.41 -2.08
CA LEU A 190 20.06 4.07 -3.32
C LEU A 190 18.54 4.03 -3.46
N VAL A 191 17.84 4.39 -2.38
CA VAL A 191 16.41 4.63 -2.39
C VAL A 191 16.21 6.10 -2.11
N THR A 192 16.02 6.90 -3.15
CA THR A 192 15.81 8.34 -2.97
C THR A 192 14.39 8.67 -2.53
N GLN A 193 13.41 7.82 -2.87
CA GLN A 193 11.98 8.06 -2.62
C GLN A 193 11.20 6.73 -2.49
N CYS A 194 10.14 6.72 -1.69
CA CYS A 194 9.20 5.60 -1.54
C CYS A 194 7.78 6.05 -1.94
N VAL A 195 7.01 5.15 -2.56
CA VAL A 195 5.62 5.42 -2.97
C VAL A 195 4.73 4.30 -2.45
N ALA A 196 3.68 4.65 -1.69
CA ALA A 196 2.69 3.72 -1.18
C ALA A 196 1.28 4.21 -1.55
N GLY A 197 0.48 3.37 -2.22
CA GLY A 197 -0.95 3.63 -2.46
C GLY A 197 -1.29 4.95 -3.18
N GLY A 198 -0.40 5.48 -4.01
CA GLY A 198 -0.59 6.76 -4.71
C GLY A 198 -0.23 8.01 -3.90
N MET A 199 0.42 7.84 -2.74
CA MET A 199 0.99 8.93 -1.94
C MET A 199 2.53 8.83 -1.93
N LEU A 200 3.18 9.99 -2.07
CA LEU A 200 4.64 10.13 -2.08
C LEU A 200 5.13 10.22 -0.63
N LEU A 201 5.92 9.24 -0.18
CA LEU A 201 6.71 9.36 1.03
C LEU A 201 7.97 10.14 0.66
N LYS A 202 8.02 11.43 1.02
CA LYS A 202 9.11 12.32 0.59
C LYS A 202 10.38 12.04 1.41
N GLU A 203 11.45 11.68 0.71
CA GLU A 203 12.85 11.55 1.16
C GLU A 203 13.16 10.47 2.22
N CYS A 204 13.64 9.30 1.77
CA CYS A 204 14.31 8.32 2.64
C CYS A 204 15.82 8.60 2.68
N GLY A 205 16.22 9.62 3.44
CA GLY A 205 17.62 9.81 3.80
C GLY A 205 18.07 8.69 4.74
N VAL A 206 18.59 7.60 4.16
CA VAL A 206 18.95 6.34 4.84
C VAL A 206 17.69 5.62 5.36
N LEU A 207 17.56 4.32 5.06
CA LEU A 207 16.42 3.47 5.45
C LEU A 207 16.19 3.37 6.99
N ASP A 208 17.06 3.98 7.79
CA ASP A 208 16.97 4.07 9.25
C ASP A 208 15.76 4.90 9.76
N GLY A 209 14.97 5.49 8.85
CA GLY A 209 13.86 6.39 9.18
C GLY A 209 12.56 6.16 8.42
N LEU A 210 12.28 4.97 7.87
CA LEU A 210 10.92 4.68 7.38
C LEU A 210 10.02 4.61 8.61
N ARG A 211 9.01 5.46 8.68
CA ARG A 211 8.15 5.57 9.84
C ARG A 211 6.74 5.75 9.26
N LEU A 212 5.72 5.14 9.86
CA LEU A 212 4.34 5.16 9.36
C LEU A 212 3.49 6.02 10.32
N GLU A 213 2.82 7.03 9.80
CA GLU A 213 1.90 7.97 10.46
C GLU A 213 0.53 7.90 9.79
N PHE A 214 -0.52 8.01 10.58
CA PHE A 214 -1.89 7.86 10.13
C PHE A 214 -2.61 9.21 10.23
N GLY A 215 -2.75 9.88 9.08
CA GLY A 215 -3.55 11.10 8.96
C GLY A 215 -5.06 10.89 9.15
N LYS A 216 -5.77 11.97 9.50
CA LYS A 216 -7.20 12.05 9.86
C LYS A 216 -8.22 11.70 8.74
N TYR A 217 -7.78 11.23 7.58
CA TYR A 217 -8.62 10.95 6.40
C TYR A 217 -8.41 9.50 5.93
N PRO A 218 -9.38 8.86 5.24
CA PRO A 218 -9.32 7.44 4.86
C PRO A 218 -8.32 7.12 3.73
N THR A 219 -7.23 7.88 3.65
CA THR A 219 -6.10 7.76 2.72
C THR A 219 -4.82 8.00 3.52
N LEU A 220 -3.91 7.01 3.56
CA LEU A 220 -2.67 6.98 4.33
C LEU A 220 -1.77 8.20 4.06
N SER A 221 -1.92 9.27 4.85
CA SER A 221 -1.04 10.45 4.78
C SER A 221 -0.04 10.42 5.92
N LEU A 222 1.23 10.68 5.61
CA LEU A 222 2.37 10.50 6.49
C LEU A 222 3.29 11.72 6.46
N PHE A 223 3.54 12.35 7.62
CA PHE A 223 4.48 13.47 7.77
C PHE A 223 5.78 12.99 8.43
N PHE A 224 6.90 13.70 8.25
CA PHE A 224 8.02 13.66 9.21
C PHE A 224 8.68 15.01 9.41
N GLU A 225 9.02 15.22 10.67
CA GLU A 225 9.81 16.31 11.23
C GLU A 225 11.29 15.86 11.28
N LEU A 226 12.18 16.66 10.71
CA LEU A 226 13.63 16.43 10.70
C LEU A 226 14.21 16.67 12.11
N ALA A 227 15.12 15.80 12.54
CA ALA A 227 16.11 16.14 13.58
C ALA A 227 17.39 16.66 12.92
#